data_AF-M5EXF9-F1
#
_entry.id   AF-M5EXF9-F1
#
_cell.length_a   1.000
_cell.length_b   1.000
_cell.length_c   1.000
_cell.angle_alpha   90.00
_cell.angle_beta   90.00
_cell.angle_gamma   90.00
#
_symmetry.space_group_name_H-M   'P 1'
#
loop_
_entity.id
_entity.type
_entity.pdbx_description
1 polymer ?
#
loop_
_entity_poly.entity_id
_entity_poly.type
_entity_poly.pdbx_seq_one_letter_code
_entity_poly.pdbx_strand_id
1 'polypeptide(L)'
;MFSLPGPARTNFAAGLVSAEPTDAYGNTPVGDMRRAFVEGSFEVKGDARKMAEAMIASVEQNTAPRRLTFGAAAYASISNALRSRLAELEDQRDAALSMDFDG
;
A
#
# COMPACT_ATOMS: atom_id res chain seq x y z
N MET A 1 -7.63 -4.58 5.19
CA MET A 1 -7.14 -4.07 3.89
C MET A 1 -5.62 -4.12 3.89
N PHE A 2 -5.02 -5.00 3.08
CA PHE A 2 -3.56 -5.11 2.96
C PHE A 2 -3.06 -4.04 1.98
N SER A 3 -2.11 -3.23 2.41
CA SER A 3 -1.44 -2.23 1.58
C SER A 3 -0.31 -2.91 0.79
N LEU A 4 -0.57 -3.24 -0.47
CA LEU A 4 0.46 -3.65 -1.43
C LEU A 4 1.29 -2.42 -1.83
N PRO A 5 2.59 -2.57 -2.13
CA PRO A 5 3.32 -1.53 -2.85
C PRO A 5 2.57 -1.23 -4.14
N GLY A 6 2.23 0.06 -4.34
CA GLY A 6 1.51 0.49 -5.54
C GLY A 6 2.31 0.12 -6.80
N PRO A 7 1.63 -0.09 -7.93
CA PRO A 7 2.30 -0.49 -9.17
C PRO A 7 3.36 0.55 -9.56
N ALA A 8 4.57 0.08 -9.84
CA ALA A 8 5.69 0.89 -10.30
C ALA A 8 5.86 0.75 -11.81
N ARG A 9 6.22 1.86 -12.48
CA ARG A 9 6.49 1.85 -13.92
C ARG A 9 7.76 1.03 -14.17
N THR A 10 7.56 -0.16 -14.72
CA THR A 10 8.60 -1.08 -15.19
C THR A 10 8.23 -1.59 -16.57
N ASN A 11 9.15 -2.29 -17.24
CA ASN A 11 8.88 -2.94 -18.53
C ASN A 11 8.06 -4.23 -18.41
N PHE A 12 7.55 -4.56 -17.21
CA PHE A 12 6.81 -5.79 -16.94
C PHE A 12 5.57 -5.95 -17.85
N ALA A 13 4.78 -4.88 -18.01
CA ALA A 13 3.59 -4.91 -18.85
C ALA A 13 3.91 -5.20 -20.33
N ALA A 14 5.01 -4.66 -20.85
CA ALA A 14 5.43 -4.86 -22.23
C ALA A 14 5.92 -6.29 -22.51
N GLY A 15 6.41 -6.99 -21.49
CA GLY A 15 6.86 -8.38 -21.59
C GLY A 15 5.81 -9.41 -21.18
N LEU A 16 4.59 -8.99 -20.84
CA LEU A 16 3.56 -9.86 -20.29
C LEU A 16 2.92 -10.72 -21.39
N VAL A 17 3.04 -12.03 -21.28
CA VAL A 17 2.25 -12.99 -22.09
C VAL A 17 0.96 -13.30 -21.34
N SER A 18 -0.18 -12.95 -21.93
CA SER A 18 -1.50 -13.15 -21.33
C SER A 18 -2.20 -14.36 -21.91
N ALA A 19 -2.83 -15.17 -21.04
CA ALA A 19 -3.70 -16.25 -21.45
C ALA A 19 -5.09 -15.75 -21.89
N GLU A 20 -5.80 -16.60 -22.64
CA GLU A 20 -7.20 -16.36 -22.99
C GLU A 20 -8.07 -16.24 -21.72
N PRO A 21 -9.02 -15.29 -21.68
CA PRO A 21 -9.97 -15.18 -20.58
C PRO A 21 -10.83 -16.44 -20.42
N THR A 22 -11.29 -16.69 -19.19
CA THR A 22 -12.30 -17.71 -18.90
C THR A 22 -13.49 -17.09 -18.18
N ASP A 23 -14.69 -17.60 -18.46
CA ASP A 23 -15.94 -17.06 -17.91
C ASP A 23 -16.01 -17.15 -16.38
N ALA A 24 -15.35 -18.17 -15.80
CA ALA A 24 -15.30 -18.40 -14.36
C ALA A 24 -14.81 -17.17 -13.56
N TYR A 25 -13.99 -16.31 -14.17
CA TYR A 25 -13.45 -15.10 -13.54
C TYR A 25 -13.99 -13.79 -14.12
N GLY A 26 -14.87 -13.84 -15.13
CA GLY A 26 -15.31 -12.66 -15.88
C GLY A 26 -15.99 -11.59 -15.03
N ASN A 27 -16.87 -12.01 -14.12
CA ASN A 27 -17.66 -11.13 -13.25
C ASN A 27 -17.07 -11.02 -11.83
N THR A 28 -15.75 -11.21 -11.70
CA THR A 28 -15.06 -11.11 -10.42
C THR A 28 -14.18 -9.85 -10.39
N PRO A 29 -13.75 -9.36 -9.21
CA PRO A 29 -12.79 -8.26 -9.14
C PRO A 29 -11.49 -8.51 -9.93
N VAL A 30 -11.10 -9.77 -10.12
CA VAL A 30 -9.96 -10.14 -10.97
C VAL A 30 -10.27 -9.90 -12.45
N GLY A 31 -11.49 -10.22 -12.89
CA GLY A 31 -11.98 -9.92 -14.24
C GLY A 31 -12.02 -8.41 -14.50
N ASP A 32 -12.50 -7.63 -13.53
CA ASP A 32 -12.53 -6.17 -13.60
C ASP A 32 -11.11 -5.59 -13.73
N MET A 33 -10.18 -6.06 -12.91
CA MET A 33 -8.77 -5.64 -12.95
C MET A 33 -8.10 -5.99 -14.28
N ARG A 34 -8.38 -7.19 -14.83
CA ARG A 34 -7.86 -7.59 -16.15
C ARG A 34 -8.38 -6.66 -17.25
N ARG A 35 -9.67 -6.32 -17.25
CA ARG A 35 -10.23 -5.38 -18.24
C ARG A 35 -9.60 -4.01 -18.12
N ALA A 36 -9.48 -3.47 -16.91
CA ALA A 36 -8.82 -2.19 -16.68
C ALA A 36 -7.35 -2.17 -17.15
N PHE A 37 -6.64 -3.30 -17.00
CA PHE A 37 -5.28 -3.43 -17.50
C PHE A 37 -5.22 -3.45 -19.03
N VAL A 38 -6.08 -4.23 -19.69
CA VAL A 38 -6.16 -4.32 -21.17
C VAL A 38 -6.60 -2.99 -21.80
N GLU A 39 -7.54 -2.30 -21.17
CA GLU A 39 -8.06 -1.00 -21.62
C GLU A 39 -7.08 0.16 -21.34
N GLY A 40 -5.96 -0.10 -20.66
CA GLY A 40 -4.97 0.92 -20.31
C GLY A 40 -5.45 1.92 -19.26
N SER A 41 -6.59 1.66 -18.60
CA SER A 41 -7.14 2.49 -17.52
C SER A 41 -6.48 2.21 -16.16
N PHE A 42 -5.62 1.18 -16.08
CA PHE A 42 -4.80 0.90 -14.91
C PHE A 42 -3.62 1.89 -14.78
N GLU A 43 -3.81 2.93 -13.97
CA GLU A 43 -2.83 4.01 -13.84
C GLU A 43 -1.64 3.61 -12.94
N VAL A 44 -0.48 3.35 -13.56
CA VAL A 44 0.78 3.10 -12.87
C VAL A 44 1.49 4.41 -12.55
N LYS A 45 1.38 4.88 -11.30
CA LYS A 45 1.98 6.15 -10.83
C LYS A 45 3.39 6.02 -10.22
N GLY A 46 3.81 4.81 -9.84
CA GLY A 46 5.09 4.63 -9.17
C GLY A 46 6.29 4.88 -10.09
N ASP A 47 7.30 5.59 -9.58
CA ASP A 47 8.58 5.80 -10.26
C ASP A 47 9.65 4.91 -9.61
N ALA A 48 10.05 3.85 -10.31
CA ALA A 48 10.99 2.86 -9.79
C ALA A 48 12.38 3.46 -9.49
N ARG A 49 12.81 4.48 -10.26
CA ARG A 49 14.10 5.13 -10.04
C ARG A 49 14.11 5.87 -8.71
N LYS A 50 13.07 6.69 -8.47
CA LYS A 50 12.92 7.43 -7.21
C LYS A 50 12.80 6.50 -6.00
N MET A 51 12.13 5.37 -6.16
CA MET A 51 12.02 4.37 -5.09
C MET A 51 13.39 3.77 -4.76
N ALA A 52 14.16 3.36 -5.77
CA ALA A 52 15.50 2.81 -5.57
C ALA A 52 16.45 3.85 -4.94
N GLU A 53 16.43 5.09 -5.41
CA GLU A 53 17.21 6.20 -4.82
C GLU A 53 16.86 6.40 -3.34
N ALA A 54 15.58 6.38 -2.99
CA ALA A 54 15.13 6.52 -1.60
C ALA A 54 15.53 5.32 -0.72
N MET A 55 15.52 4.10 -1.26
CA MET A 55 16.01 2.91 -0.55
C MET A 55 17.50 3.03 -0.25
N ILE A 56 18.31 3.44 -1.23
CA ILE A 56 19.76 3.64 -1.06
C ILE A 56 20.02 4.77 -0.05
N ALA A 57 19.34 5.91 -0.19
CA ALA A 57 19.51 7.03 0.73
C ALA A 57 19.14 6.68 2.19
N SER A 58 18.30 5.67 2.40
CA SER A 58 17.94 5.20 3.75
C SER A 58 19.09 4.48 4.46
N VAL A 59 20.06 3.90 3.75
CA VAL A 59 21.19 3.21 4.40
C VAL A 59 22.18 4.18 5.03
N GLU A 60 22.22 5.41 4.54
CA GLU A 60 23.08 6.49 5.05
C GLU A 60 22.47 7.20 6.28
N GLN A 61 21.23 6.86 6.67
CA GLN A 61 20.55 7.45 7.82
C GLN A 61 20.81 6.63 9.08
N ASN A 62 21.20 7.29 10.17
CA ASN A 62 21.31 6.66 11.49
C ASN A 62 20.55 7.46 12.56
N THR A 63 19.43 6.95 13.10
CA THR A 63 18.84 5.62 12.88
C THR A 63 17.99 5.55 11.61
N ALA A 64 18.14 4.46 10.84
CA ALA A 64 17.35 4.23 9.64
C ALA A 64 15.85 4.11 9.93
N PRO A 65 14.96 4.57 9.04
CA PRO A 65 13.52 4.44 9.19
C PRO A 65 13.09 2.97 9.21
N ARG A 66 12.17 2.61 10.14
CA ARG A 66 11.63 1.24 10.24
C ARG A 66 10.84 0.81 9.01
N ARG A 67 10.23 1.76 8.29
CA ARG A 67 9.42 1.53 7.09
C ARG A 67 9.60 2.69 6.12
N LEU A 68 9.84 2.39 4.84
CA LEU A 68 9.80 3.35 3.75
C LEU A 68 8.49 3.17 2.97
N THR A 69 7.69 4.23 2.89
CA THR A 69 6.41 4.21 2.17
C THR A 69 6.57 4.90 0.82
N PHE A 70 6.15 4.23 -0.25
CA PHE A 70 6.30 4.76 -1.60
C PHE A 70 4.94 5.05 -2.25
N GLY A 71 4.74 6.31 -2.64
CA GLY A 71 3.57 6.76 -3.36
C GLY A 71 2.41 7.24 -2.48
N ALA A 72 1.61 8.15 -3.04
CA ALA A 72 0.54 8.84 -2.32
C ALA A 72 -0.59 7.91 -1.84
N ALA A 73 -0.94 6.89 -2.65
CA ALA A 73 -1.98 5.93 -2.27
C ALA A 73 -1.57 5.08 -1.06
N ALA A 74 -0.32 4.59 -1.04
CA ALA A 74 0.22 3.84 0.09
C ALA A 74 0.27 4.73 1.34
N TYR A 75 0.76 5.97 1.20
CA TYR A 75 0.76 6.95 2.30
C TYR A 75 -0.65 7.18 2.86
N ALA A 76 -1.62 7.55 2.01
CA ALA A 76 -3.00 7.81 2.43
C ALA A 76 -3.63 6.59 3.14
N SER A 77 -3.45 5.39 2.57
CA SER A 77 -3.97 4.16 3.17
C SER A 77 -3.36 3.87 4.54
N ILE A 78 -2.04 3.98 4.67
CA ILE A 78 -1.34 3.69 5.93
C ILE A 78 -1.69 4.76 6.97
N SER A 79 -1.65 6.04 6.60
CA SER A 79 -1.99 7.16 7.48
C SER A 79 -3.42 7.05 8.00
N ASN A 80 -4.39 6.73 7.14
CA ASN A 80 -5.79 6.57 7.57
C ASN A 80 -5.93 5.40 8.55
N ALA A 81 -5.30 4.26 8.26
CA ALA A 81 -5.39 3.09 9.13
C ALA A 81 -4.69 3.32 10.48
N LEU A 82 -3.60 4.08 10.52
CA LEU A 82 -2.94 4.45 11.78
C LEU A 82 -3.78 5.44 12.59
N ARG A 83 -4.40 6.44 11.93
CA ARG A 83 -5.30 7.40 12.58
C ARG A 83 -6.53 6.72 13.18
N SER A 84 -7.13 5.77 12.47
CA SER A 84 -8.27 4.98 12.99
C SER A 84 -7.89 4.24 14.27
N ARG A 85 -6.78 3.50 14.25
CA ARG A 85 -6.31 2.74 15.43
C ARG A 85 -5.96 3.64 16.59
N LEU A 86 -5.41 4.82 16.32
CA LEU A 86 -5.12 5.80 17.37
C LEU A 86 -6.42 6.34 17.98
N ALA A 87 -7.41 6.69 17.16
CA ALA A 87 -8.70 7.15 17.66
C ALA A 87 -9.38 6.08 18.53
N GLU A 88 -9.41 4.82 18.07
CA GLU A 88 -9.96 3.69 18.84
C GLU A 88 -9.26 3.49 20.21
N LEU A 89 -7.96 3.77 20.29
CA LEU A 89 -7.20 3.71 21.54
C LEU A 89 -7.55 4.89 22.46
N GLU A 90 -7.57 6.11 21.93
CA GLU A 90 -7.86 7.33 22.70
C GLU A 90 -9.30 7.32 23.24
N ASP A 91 -10.26 6.73 22.51
CA ASP A 91 -11.64 6.53 22.99
C ASP A 91 -11.71 5.67 24.26
N GLN A 92 -10.69 4.85 24.51
CA GLN A 92 -10.59 3.96 25.68
C GLN A 92 -9.66 4.52 26.78
N ARG A 93 -9.18 5.76 26.62
CA ARG A 93 -8.15 6.36 27.49
C ARG A 93 -8.50 6.30 28.96
N ASP A 94 -9.67 6.80 29.36
CA ASP A 94 -10.02 6.90 30.78
C ASP A 94 -10.17 5.51 31.42
N ALA A 95 -10.77 4.56 30.70
CA ALA A 95 -10.87 3.18 31.14
C ALA A 95 -9.47 2.54 31.29
N ALA A 96 -8.57 2.76 30.33
CA ALA A 96 -7.21 2.25 30.39
C ALA A 96 -6.42 2.83 31.58
N LEU A 97 -6.53 4.14 31.83
CA LEU A 97 -5.85 4.81 32.94
C LEU A 97 -6.43 4.42 34.32
N SER A 98 -7.72 4.08 34.39
CA SER A 98 -8.34 3.60 35.64
C SER A 98 -7.87 2.22 36.10
N MET A 99 -7.04 1.52 35.30
CA MET A 99 -6.49 0.21 35.65
C MET A 99 -5.16 0.30 36.41
N ASP A 100 -4.63 1.50 36.65
CA ASP A 100 -3.44 1.70 37.46
C ASP A 100 -3.68 1.30 38.93
N PHE A 101 -2.60 0.95 39.65
CA PHE A 101 -2.68 0.58 41.06
C PHE A 101 -2.81 1.84 41.95
N ASP A 102 -3.87 1.91 42.75
CA ASP A 102 -4.20 3.06 43.62
C ASP A 102 -3.42 3.08 44.97
N GLY A 103 -2.21 2.53 45.06
CA GLY A 103 -1.50 2.34 46.34
C GLY A 103 -0.03 2.78 46.36
#